data_AF-K6U1H3-F1
#
_entry.id   AF-K6U1H3-F1
#
_cell.length_a   1.000
_cell.length_b   1.000
_cell.length_c   1.000
_cell.angle_alpha   90.00
_cell.angle_beta   90.00
_cell.angle_gamma   90.00
#
_symmetry.space_group_name_H-M   'P 1'
#
loop_
_entity.id
_entity.type
_entity.pdbx_description
1 polymer ?
#
loop_
_entity_poly.entity_id
_entity_poly.type
_entity_poly.pdbx_seq_one_letter_code
_entity_poly.pdbx_strand_id
1 'polypeptide(L)'
;MIYDMIIPTLPFIVGYLFTYCLYRLNLIKKAIHINVWNLIILVSFIVSGGAGFILIILLELGVALPISPQLLYWHVELGLTLALVTIFHFHTYWKSSRTMFFPAKRRSRQ
;
A
#
# COMPACT_ATOMS: atom_id res chain seq x y z
N MET A 1 -15.24 -12.94 -12.96
CA MET A 1 -15.52 -11.50 -12.76
C MET A 1 -14.41 -10.73 -13.44
N ILE A 2 -14.73 -9.74 -14.28
CA ILE A 2 -13.73 -8.80 -14.79
C ILE A 2 -13.45 -7.85 -13.62
N TYR A 3 -12.24 -7.91 -13.08
CA TYR A 3 -11.82 -6.97 -12.03
C TYR A 3 -11.31 -5.72 -12.74
N ASP A 4 -12.10 -4.64 -12.68
CA ASP A 4 -11.70 -3.35 -13.24
C ASP A 4 -10.64 -2.72 -12.35
N MET A 5 -9.38 -3.15 -12.50
CA MET A 5 -8.25 -2.72 -11.65
C MET A 5 -8.06 -1.19 -11.61
N ILE A 6 -8.61 -0.47 -12.58
CA ILE A 6 -8.49 0.98 -12.71
C ILE A 6 -9.36 1.72 -11.68
N ILE A 7 -10.60 1.26 -11.47
CA ILE A 7 -11.56 1.95 -10.60
C ILE A 7 -11.10 2.04 -9.13
N PRO A 8 -10.62 0.96 -8.47
CA PRO A 8 -10.22 1.01 -7.07
C PRO A 8 -8.87 1.73 -6.87
N THR A 9 -8.01 1.75 -7.88
CA THR A 9 -6.66 2.34 -7.79
C THR A 9 -6.64 3.85 -8.07
N LEU A 10 -7.55 4.34 -8.93
CA LEU A 10 -7.59 5.74 -9.34
C LEU A 10 -7.70 6.73 -8.16
N PRO A 11 -8.56 6.53 -7.15
CA PRO A 11 -8.63 7.43 -5.99
C PRO A 11 -7.30 7.55 -5.23
N PHE A 12 -6.53 6.46 -5.14
CA PHE A 12 -5.23 6.48 -4.46
C PHE A 12 -4.17 7.20 -5.30
N ILE A 13 -4.17 7.03 -6.62
CA ILE A 13 -3.29 7.79 -7.52
C ILE A 13 -3.58 9.28 -7.40
N VAL A 14 -4.86 9.67 -7.54
CA VAL A 14 -5.29 11.07 -7.45
C VAL A 14 -4.98 11.64 -6.07
N GLY A 15 -5.29 10.91 -5.00
CA GLY A 15 -4.98 11.33 -3.63
C GLY A 15 -3.48 11.51 -3.40
N TYR A 16 -2.65 10.62 -3.95
CA TYR A 16 -1.20 10.69 -3.80
C TYR A 16 -0.67 11.94 -4.48
N LEU A 17 -1.04 12.16 -5.75
CA LEU A 17 -0.66 13.33 -6.51
C LEU A 17 -1.19 14.63 -5.89
N PHE A 18 -2.41 14.61 -5.36
CA PHE A 18 -3.02 15.76 -4.69
C PHE A 18 -2.23 16.15 -3.45
N THR A 19 -2.03 15.23 -2.50
CA THR A 19 -1.24 15.50 -1.29
C THR A 19 0.23 15.80 -1.63
N TYR A 20 0.75 15.22 -2.70
CA TYR A 20 2.08 15.52 -3.23
C TYR A 20 2.18 16.98 -3.70
N CYS A 21 1.22 17.42 -4.50
CA CYS A 21 1.13 18.80 -4.98
C CYS A 21 1.02 19.79 -3.82
N LEU A 22 0.12 19.52 -2.86
CA LEU A 22 -0.04 20.38 -1.68
C LEU A 22 1.26 20.56 -0.90
N TYR A 23 2.05 19.50 -0.68
CA TYR A 23 3.30 19.68 0.07
C TYR A 23 4.37 20.37 -0.78
N ARG A 24 4.38 20.16 -2.10
CA ARG A 24 5.31 20.85 -3.02
C ARG A 24 5.01 22.34 -3.13
N LEU A 25 3.74 22.73 -2.99
CA LEU A 25 3.29 24.12 -2.92
C LEU A 25 3.43 24.73 -1.51
N ASN A 26 4.02 24.01 -0.54
CA ASN A 26 4.14 24.40 0.87
C ASN A 26 2.80 24.66 1.59
N LEU A 27 1.68 24.14 1.06
CA LEU A 27 0.36 24.24 1.69
C LEU A 27 0.21 23.26 2.85
N ILE A 28 0.90 22.12 2.78
CA ILE A 28 1.01 21.16 3.90
C ILE A 28 2.48 20.81 4.15
N LYS A 29 2.79 20.39 5.38
CA LYS A 29 4.13 19.87 5.71
C LYS A 29 4.36 18.54 4.99
N LYS A 30 5.59 18.31 4.50
CA LYS A 30 5.99 17.00 3.93
C LYS A 30 5.69 15.82 4.87
N ALA A 31 5.83 16.03 6.19
CA ALA A 31 5.49 15.03 7.20
C ALA A 31 4.02 14.58 7.13
N ILE A 32 3.09 15.48 6.80
CA ILE A 32 1.66 15.14 6.68
C ILE A 32 1.45 14.19 5.49
N HIS A 33 1.98 14.53 4.31
CA HIS A 33 1.92 13.66 3.13
C HIS A 33 2.47 12.26 3.47
N ILE A 34 3.67 12.19 4.06
CA ILE A 34 4.30 10.91 4.44
C ILE A 34 3.43 10.11 5.42
N ASN A 35 2.95 10.75 6.49
CA ASN A 35 2.21 10.06 7.55
C ASN A 35 0.87 9.50 7.05
N VAL A 36 0.17 10.23 6.17
CA VAL A 36 -1.08 9.75 5.56
C VAL A 36 -0.83 8.48 4.75
N TRP A 37 0.19 8.47 3.88
CA TRP A 37 0.49 7.30 3.06
C TRP A 37 1.04 6.11 3.87
N ASN A 38 1.80 6.39 4.94
CA ASN A 38 2.24 5.35 5.88
C ASN A 38 1.08 4.75 6.69
N LEU A 39 0.04 5.54 7.00
CA LEU A 39 -1.15 5.01 7.65
C LEU A 39 -1.96 4.13 6.69
N ILE A 40 -2.15 4.60 5.44
CA ILE A 40 -2.89 3.85 4.40
C ILE A 40 -2.21 2.50 4.16
N ILE A 41 -0.89 2.47 3.94
CA ILE A 41 -0.17 1.21 3.67
C ILE A 41 -0.28 0.24 4.86
N LEU A 42 -0.18 0.75 6.10
CA LEU A 42 -0.28 -0.06 7.31
C LEU A 42 -1.67 -0.69 7.46
N VAL A 43 -2.74 0.10 7.29
CA VAL A 43 -4.11 -0.38 7.42
C VAL A 43 -4.41 -1.39 6.30
N SER A 44 -4.04 -1.09 5.05
CA SER A 44 -4.21 -2.02 3.93
C SER A 44 -3.46 -3.34 4.17
N PHE A 45 -2.25 -3.29 4.71
CA PHE A 45 -1.47 -4.48 5.06
C PHE A 45 -2.15 -5.34 6.13
N ILE A 46 -2.57 -4.73 7.24
CA ILE A 46 -3.21 -5.48 8.34
C ILE A 46 -4.54 -6.08 7.89
N VAL A 47 -5.37 -5.31 7.19
CA VAL A 47 -6.70 -5.78 6.77
C VAL A 47 -6.60 -6.83 5.67
N SER A 48 -5.81 -6.58 4.61
CA SER A 48 -5.66 -7.56 3.53
C SER A 48 -4.95 -8.82 4.03
N GLY A 49 -3.85 -8.68 4.77
CA GLY A 49 -3.15 -9.82 5.36
C GLY A 49 -4.04 -10.64 6.29
N GLY A 50 -4.75 -9.98 7.21
CA GLY A 50 -5.69 -10.63 8.13
C GLY A 50 -6.84 -11.33 7.40
N ALA A 51 -7.45 -10.69 6.40
CA ALA A 51 -8.49 -11.30 5.58
C ALA A 51 -7.98 -12.55 4.84
N GLY A 52 -6.76 -12.52 4.31
CA GLY A 52 -6.12 -13.67 3.67
C GLY A 52 -5.94 -14.84 4.63
N PHE A 53 -5.47 -14.57 5.85
CA PHE A 53 -5.36 -15.60 6.89
C PHE A 53 -6.71 -16.20 7.31
N ILE A 54 -7.75 -15.38 7.42
CA ILE A 54 -9.10 -15.88 7.73
C ILE A 54 -9.61 -16.76 6.58
N LEU A 55 -9.45 -16.32 5.33
CA LEU A 55 -9.91 -17.06 4.16
C LEU A 55 -9.23 -18.43 4.04
N ILE A 56 -7.92 -18.52 4.28
CA ILE A 56 -7.22 -19.82 4.24
C ILE A 56 -7.68 -20.75 5.37
N ILE A 57 -7.92 -20.25 6.58
CA ILE A 57 -8.46 -21.07 7.68
C ILE A 57 -9.86 -21.60 7.32
N LEU A 58 -10.74 -20.76 6.78
CA LEU A 58 -12.07 -21.17 6.36
C LEU A 58 -12.02 -22.22 5.24
N LEU A 59 -11.10 -22.06 4.29
CA LEU A 59 -10.86 -23.01 3.21
C LEU A 59 -10.43 -24.38 3.75
N GLU A 60 -9.45 -24.42 4.65
CA GLU A 60 -8.94 -25.67 5.25
C GLU A 60 -9.99 -26.39 6.12
N LEU A 61 -10.88 -25.63 6.77
CA LEU A 61 -11.99 -26.20 7.56
C LEU A 61 -13.17 -26.64 6.69
N GLY A 62 -13.18 -26.36 5.38
CA GLY A 62 -14.31 -26.62 4.49
C GLY A 62 -15.55 -25.78 4.82
N VAL A 63 -15.37 -24.64 5.51
CA VAL A 63 -16.47 -23.77 5.96
C VAL A 63 -16.58 -22.56 5.05
N ALA A 64 -17.75 -22.38 4.43
CA ALA A 64 -18.10 -21.16 3.72
C ALA A 64 -19.08 -20.33 4.55
N LEU A 65 -18.62 -19.19 5.06
CA LEU A 65 -19.50 -18.23 5.72
C LEU A 65 -20.22 -17.37 4.66
N PRO A 66 -21.40 -16.81 4.96
CA PRO A 66 -22.08 -15.89 4.05
C PRO A 66 -21.24 -14.66 3.65
N ILE A 67 -20.27 -14.28 4.49
CA ILE A 67 -19.34 -13.17 4.25
C ILE A 67 -18.10 -13.57 3.43
N SER A 68 -17.84 -14.86 3.21
CA SER A 68 -16.63 -15.33 2.53
C SER A 68 -16.43 -14.71 1.14
N PRO A 69 -17.46 -14.56 0.28
CA PRO A 69 -17.30 -13.89 -1.02
C PRO A 69 -16.89 -12.42 -0.90
N GLN A 70 -17.49 -11.68 0.04
CA GLN A 70 -17.18 -10.27 0.27
C GLN A 70 -15.80 -10.11 0.91
N LEU A 71 -15.42 -11.01 1.83
CA LEU A 71 -14.10 -11.02 2.43
C LEU A 71 -13.02 -11.29 1.37
N LEU A 72 -13.26 -12.23 0.46
CA LEU A 72 -12.38 -12.50 -0.68
C LEU A 72 -12.28 -11.29 -1.63
N TYR A 73 -13.41 -10.66 -1.95
CA TYR A 73 -13.44 -9.43 -2.75
C TYR A 73 -12.58 -8.33 -2.11
N TRP A 74 -12.85 -7.98 -0.85
CA TRP A 74 -12.11 -6.91 -0.17
C TRP A 74 -10.64 -7.26 0.08
N HIS A 75 -10.30 -8.54 0.31
CA HIS A 75 -8.91 -8.99 0.40
C HIS A 75 -8.12 -8.64 -0.87
N VAL A 76 -8.70 -8.94 -2.05
CA VAL A 76 -8.10 -8.66 -3.36
C VAL A 76 -8.00 -7.15 -3.61
N GLU A 77 -9.09 -6.41 -3.41
CA GLU A 77 -9.12 -4.95 -3.63
C GLU A 77 -8.12 -4.19 -2.73
N LEU A 78 -8.03 -4.58 -1.46
CA LEU A 78 -7.05 -4.00 -0.53
C LEU A 78 -5.63 -4.46 -0.85
N GLY A 79 -5.45 -5.66 -1.39
CA GLY A 79 -4.16 -6.14 -1.90
C GLY A 79 -3.66 -5.33 -3.09
N LEU A 80 -4.55 -4.99 -4.03
CA LEU A 80 -4.24 -4.08 -5.15
C LEU A 80 -3.88 -2.69 -4.65
N THR A 81 -4.64 -2.16 -3.70
CA THR A 81 -4.34 -0.87 -3.05
C THR A 81 -2.96 -0.92 -2.38
N LEU A 82 -2.67 -1.98 -1.63
CA LEU A 82 -1.39 -2.18 -0.96
C LEU A 82 -0.23 -2.17 -1.97
N ALA A 83 -0.34 -2.93 -3.06
CA ALA A 83 0.68 -3.00 -4.09
C ALA A 83 0.97 -1.62 -4.71
N LEU A 84 -0.07 -0.86 -5.04
CA LEU A 84 0.06 0.50 -5.56
C LEU A 84 0.72 1.44 -4.52
N VAL A 85 0.25 1.43 -3.28
CA VAL A 85 0.77 2.32 -2.23
C VAL A 85 2.21 1.95 -1.85
N THR A 86 2.63 0.68 -2.01
CA THR A 86 4.04 0.30 -1.90
C THR A 86 4.92 1.03 -2.92
N ILE A 87 4.45 1.26 -4.15
CA ILE A 87 5.17 2.06 -5.14
C ILE A 87 5.34 3.50 -4.63
N PHE A 88 4.27 4.09 -4.07
CA PHE A 88 4.32 5.42 -3.46
C PHE A 88 5.28 5.49 -2.28
N HIS A 89 5.34 4.43 -1.47
CA HIS A 89 6.27 4.31 -0.35
C HIS A 89 7.72 4.30 -0.87
N PHE A 90 8.03 3.51 -1.89
CA PHE A 90 9.36 3.52 -2.52
C PHE A 90 9.73 4.88 -3.13
N HIS A 91 8.80 5.55 -3.80
CA HIS A 91 9.03 6.89 -4.33
C HIS A 91 9.34 7.89 -3.20
N THR A 92 8.55 7.86 -2.14
CA THR A 92 8.70 8.75 -0.96
C THR A 92 10.04 8.55 -0.26
N TYR A 93 10.49 7.30 -0.15
CA TYR A 93 11.71 6.90 0.54
C TYR A 93 12.87 6.53 -0.40
N TRP A 94 12.83 6.96 -1.66
CA TRP A 94 13.74 6.50 -2.72
C TRP A 94 15.23 6.56 -2.34
N LYS A 95 15.67 7.62 -1.64
CA LYS A 95 17.06 7.74 -1.17
C LYS A 95 17.45 6.59 -0.23
N SER A 96 16.57 6.24 0.71
CA SER A 96 16.79 5.14 1.65
C SER A 96 16.70 3.79 0.93
N SER A 97 15.61 3.59 0.16
CA SER A 97 15.37 2.33 -0.57
C SER A 97 16.49 1.99 -1.54
N ARG A 98 17.03 2.98 -2.26
CA ARG A 98 18.15 2.79 -3.18
C ARG A 98 19.40 2.26 -2.47
N THR A 99 19.67 2.66 -1.23
CA THR A 99 20.85 2.18 -0.49
C THR A 99 20.74 0.73 -0.03
N MET A 100 19.53 0.18 0.11
CA MET A 100 19.32 -1.25 0.38
C MET A 100 19.63 -2.10 -0.85
N PHE A 101 19.23 -1.66 -2.05
CA PHE A 101 19.45 -2.41 -3.29
C PHE A 101 20.84 -2.18 -3.89
N PHE A 102 21.39 -0.98 -3.73
CA PHE A 102 22.70 -0.59 -4.23
C PHE A 102 23.51 -0.03 -3.06
N PRO A 103 24.29 -0.87 -2.35
CA PRO A 103 25.10 -0.41 -1.24
C PRO A 103 26.00 0.73 -1.72
N ALA A 104 25.86 1.90 -1.09
CA ALA A 104 26.72 3.03 -1.37
C ALA A 104 28.17 2.59 -1.09
N LYS A 105 29.07 2.79 -2.05
CA LYS A 105 30.51 2.50 -1.91
C LYS A 105 30.96 3.17 -0.61
N ARG A 106 31.28 2.37 0.42
CA ARG A 106 31.79 2.86 1.71
C ARG A 106 32.97 3.77 1.37
N ARG A 107 32.85 5.09 1.57
CA ARG A 107 34.03 5.96 1.53
C ARG A 107 34.88 5.50 2.70
N SER A 108 35.92 4.70 2.42
CA SER A 108 36.99 4.46 3.36
C SER A 108 37.54 5.84 3.72
N ARG A 109 37.31 6.27 4.96
CA ARG A 109 38.08 7.36 5.53
C ARG A 109 39.50 6.80 5.67
N GLN A 110 40.37 7.17 4.74
CA GLN A 110 41.82 7.18 4.97
C GLN A 110 42.15 8.44 5.76
#